data_AF-A0A7S3AG79-F1
#
_entry.id   AF-A0A7S3AG79-F1
#
_cell.length_a   1.000
_cell.length_b   1.000
_cell.length_c   1.000
_cell.angle_alpha   90.00
_cell.angle_beta   90.00
_cell.angle_gamma   90.00
#
_symmetry.space_group_name_H-M   'P 1'
#
loop_
_entity.id
_entity.type
_entity.pdbx_description
1 polymer ?
#
loop_
_entity_poly.entity_id
_entity_poly.type
_entity_poly.pdbx_seq_one_letter_code
_entity_poly.pdbx_strand_id
1 'polypeptide(L)'
;DAFLSNYDHFLTTCAQRGVKPLIVLFDDDFFDVNNVSTAAAAAEWVATRNYRTSKWMANPGMPLLNADHAAGWPLVSQYINDIVGTKADRRVLGFDIMNEPNRAAPFAGGLVAFVEFAVNYTARYSEDAVTTVDAYSAVPPNLNLIEGALSYHSYYHYSHWHDCMANASDVRSMQGAAAAAQYVTAVQVSQRWERDLPVIVTEFGQSECYCPAAEAIQAAGVGWILWELLLSHDQFGKFQGLLYANGTARSEEEVACLRRL
;
A
#
# COMPACT_ATOMS: atom_id res chain seq x y z
N ASP A 1 1.77 18.18 -16.89
CA ASP A 1 1.54 18.23 -15.44
C ASP A 1 2.84 17.88 -14.72
N ALA A 2 3.22 18.60 -13.66
CA ALA A 2 4.46 18.37 -12.92
C ALA A 2 4.43 17.06 -12.12
N PHE A 3 3.25 16.65 -11.64
CA PHE A 3 3.10 15.38 -10.91
C PHE A 3 3.39 14.17 -11.81
N LEU A 4 2.69 14.07 -12.95
CA LEU A 4 2.91 12.98 -13.92
C LEU A 4 4.34 12.96 -14.45
N SER A 5 4.98 14.12 -14.62
CA SER A 5 6.40 14.19 -14.99
C SER A 5 7.33 13.64 -13.90
N ASN A 6 7.04 13.90 -12.62
CA ASN A 6 7.82 13.35 -11.51
C ASN A 6 7.58 11.85 -11.34
N TYR A 7 6.34 11.40 -11.53
CA TYR A 7 5.96 9.99 -11.54
C TYR A 7 6.72 9.21 -12.63
N ASP A 8 6.71 9.72 -13.87
CA ASP A 8 7.47 9.10 -14.97
C ASP A 8 8.99 9.10 -14.72
N HIS A 9 9.52 10.18 -14.14
CA HIS A 9 10.92 10.24 -13.74
C HIS A 9 11.25 9.20 -12.67
N PHE A 10 10.39 9.02 -11.67
CA PHE A 10 10.51 7.98 -10.64
C PHE A 10 10.51 6.58 -11.26
N LEU A 11 9.50 6.25 -12.08
CA LEU A 11 9.42 4.94 -12.74
C LEU A 11 10.63 4.65 -13.63
N THR A 12 11.10 5.66 -14.37
CA THR A 12 12.32 5.55 -15.18
C THR A 12 13.55 5.27 -14.32
N THR A 13 13.68 5.97 -13.19
CA THR A 13 14.77 5.81 -12.24
C THR A 13 14.76 4.41 -11.60
N CYS A 14 13.60 3.90 -11.22
CA CYS A 14 13.40 2.54 -10.71
C CYS A 14 13.78 1.50 -11.77
N ALA A 15 13.27 1.64 -13.00
CA ALA A 15 13.56 0.72 -14.09
C ALA A 15 15.07 0.64 -14.42
N GLN A 16 15.79 1.77 -14.42
CA GLN A 16 17.25 1.82 -14.58
C GLN A 16 18.01 1.07 -13.48
N ARG A 17 17.39 0.89 -12.31
CA ARG A 17 17.96 0.19 -11.14
C ARG A 17 17.41 -1.23 -10.97
N GLY A 18 16.59 -1.70 -11.90
CA GLY A 18 15.94 -3.01 -11.81
C GLY A 18 14.88 -3.13 -10.71
N VAL A 19 14.36 -2.00 -10.22
CA VAL A 19 13.31 -1.95 -9.20
C VAL A 19 11.97 -1.76 -9.89
N LYS A 20 10.96 -2.55 -9.49
CA LYS A 20 9.57 -2.37 -9.90
C LYS A 20 8.73 -1.98 -8.68
N PRO A 21 8.17 -0.76 -8.63
CA PRO A 21 7.35 -0.35 -7.51
C PRO A 21 5.96 -1.00 -7.58
N LEU A 22 5.40 -1.33 -6.41
CA LEU A 22 3.96 -1.47 -6.22
C LEU A 22 3.41 -0.07 -5.92
N ILE A 23 2.47 0.42 -6.74
CA ILE A 23 1.97 1.79 -6.62
C ILE A 23 0.67 1.79 -5.82
N VAL A 24 0.68 2.43 -4.65
CA VAL A 24 -0.54 2.70 -3.87
C VAL A 24 -1.34 3.80 -4.57
N LEU A 25 -2.53 3.48 -5.04
CA LEU A 25 -3.42 4.43 -5.73
C LEU A 25 -4.21 5.28 -4.74
N PHE A 26 -4.76 4.63 -3.72
CA PHE A 26 -5.57 5.21 -2.66
C PHE A 26 -5.07 4.72 -1.30
N ASP A 27 -5.23 5.55 -0.28
CA ASP A 27 -4.80 5.33 1.09
C ASP A 27 -5.82 5.95 2.03
N ASP A 28 -6.40 5.15 2.92
CA ASP A 28 -7.46 5.57 3.82
C ASP A 28 -6.96 5.91 5.24
N ASP A 29 -5.64 6.01 5.43
CA ASP A 29 -5.06 6.38 6.72
C ASP A 29 -5.02 7.90 6.95
N PHE A 30 -4.92 8.28 8.22
CA PHE A 30 -4.72 9.62 8.77
C PHE A 30 -5.90 10.61 8.70
N PHE A 31 -5.84 11.62 7.85
CA PHE A 31 -6.73 12.79 7.95
C PHE A 31 -7.11 13.38 6.59
N ASP A 32 -8.28 14.02 6.55
CA ASP A 32 -8.65 14.97 5.51
C ASP A 32 -8.18 16.37 5.87
N VAL A 33 -7.80 17.15 4.86
CA VAL A 33 -7.46 18.55 5.06
C VAL A 33 -8.66 19.32 5.60
N ASN A 34 -8.50 19.89 6.81
CA ASN A 34 -9.51 20.74 7.43
C ASN A 34 -9.97 21.85 6.48
N ASN A 35 -11.29 22.08 6.42
CA ASN A 35 -11.93 23.10 5.58
C ASN A 35 -11.79 22.90 4.06
N VAL A 36 -11.25 21.77 3.60
CA VAL A 36 -11.30 21.37 2.18
C VAL A 36 -12.45 20.41 1.98
N SER A 37 -13.61 20.94 1.59
CA SER A 37 -14.83 20.17 1.34
C SER A 37 -15.26 20.12 -0.13
N THR A 38 -14.51 20.79 -1.01
CA THR A 38 -14.82 20.88 -2.45
C THR A 38 -13.55 20.75 -3.28
N ALA A 39 -13.69 20.36 -4.55
CA ALA A 39 -12.57 20.29 -5.49
C ALA A 39 -11.88 21.65 -5.71
N ALA A 40 -12.63 22.75 -5.70
CA ALA A 40 -12.06 24.11 -5.83
C ALA A 40 -11.20 24.48 -4.61
N ALA A 41 -11.67 24.17 -3.40
CA ALA A 41 -10.89 24.36 -2.18
C ALA A 41 -9.62 23.50 -2.17
N ALA A 42 -9.69 22.28 -2.69
CA ALA A 42 -8.53 21.41 -2.83
C ALA A 42 -7.48 21.99 -3.80
N ALA A 43 -7.91 22.56 -4.94
CA ALA A 43 -7.01 23.16 -5.92
C ALA A 43 -6.25 24.38 -5.36
N GLU A 44 -6.94 25.26 -4.64
CA GLU A 44 -6.31 26.40 -3.95
C GLU A 44 -5.29 25.90 -2.91
N TRP A 45 -5.69 24.93 -2.11
CA TRP A 45 -4.81 24.36 -1.09
C TRP A 45 -3.56 23.70 -1.69
N VAL A 46 -3.68 22.92 -2.77
CA VAL A 46 -2.54 22.34 -3.49
C VAL A 46 -1.62 23.43 -4.04
N ALA A 47 -2.17 24.53 -4.57
CA ALA A 47 -1.39 25.64 -5.10
C ALA A 47 -0.51 26.31 -4.02
N THR A 48 -0.99 26.38 -2.77
CA THR A 48 -0.21 26.92 -1.64
C THR A 48 0.93 26.01 -1.19
N ARG A 49 0.92 24.73 -1.57
CA ARG A 49 1.88 23.69 -1.16
C ARG A 49 1.96 23.44 0.36
N ASN A 50 0.96 23.88 1.13
CA ASN A 50 0.88 23.65 2.58
C ASN A 50 0.92 22.16 2.97
N TYR A 51 0.56 21.26 2.03
CA TYR A 51 0.68 19.82 2.20
C TYR A 51 2.09 19.33 2.52
N ARG A 52 3.13 20.05 2.08
CA ARG A 52 4.54 19.61 2.25
C ARG A 52 5.01 19.57 3.70
N THR A 53 4.31 20.25 4.59
CA THR A 53 4.56 20.24 6.04
C THR A 53 3.42 19.59 6.82
N SER A 54 2.46 18.99 6.10
CA SER A 54 1.33 18.31 6.70
C SER A 54 1.66 16.84 6.94
N LYS A 55 0.85 16.18 7.78
CA LYS A 55 0.87 14.73 7.92
C LYS A 55 0.46 14.07 6.59
N TRP A 56 0.60 12.75 6.53
CA TRP A 56 0.09 11.95 5.43
C TRP A 56 -1.43 12.12 5.30
N MET A 57 -1.95 12.25 4.08
CA MET A 57 -3.38 12.55 3.85
C MET A 57 -4.10 11.35 3.25
N ALA A 58 -5.35 11.18 3.65
CA ALA A 58 -6.23 10.21 3.04
C ALA A 58 -6.53 10.57 1.57
N ASN A 59 -6.50 9.57 0.70
CA ASN A 59 -6.87 9.62 -0.70
C ASN A 59 -7.70 8.38 -1.05
N PRO A 60 -8.94 8.48 -1.56
CA PRO A 60 -9.66 9.71 -1.78
C PRO A 60 -10.11 10.31 -0.44
N GLY A 61 -10.06 11.64 -0.33
CA GLY A 61 -10.58 12.33 0.83
C GLY A 61 -12.11 12.23 0.95
N MET A 62 -12.65 12.57 2.13
CA MET A 62 -14.10 12.67 2.38
C MET A 62 -14.86 13.56 1.39
N PRO A 63 -14.29 14.61 0.74
CA PRO A 63 -15.00 15.30 -0.32
C PRO A 63 -15.49 14.39 -1.47
N LEU A 64 -14.78 13.28 -1.74
CA LEU A 64 -15.19 12.26 -2.71
C LEU A 64 -16.02 11.14 -2.09
N LEU A 65 -15.82 10.83 -0.81
CA LEU A 65 -16.49 9.71 -0.13
C LEU A 65 -17.78 10.11 0.63
N ASN A 66 -18.09 11.40 0.74
CA ASN A 66 -19.28 11.90 1.46
C ASN A 66 -20.61 11.66 0.74
N ALA A 67 -20.62 11.32 -0.55
CA ALA A 67 -21.84 11.08 -1.29
C ALA A 67 -21.63 10.04 -2.39
N ASP A 68 -22.70 9.31 -2.71
CA ASP A 68 -22.71 8.44 -3.87
C ASP A 68 -22.63 9.29 -5.14
N HIS A 69 -21.49 9.25 -5.79
CA HIS A 69 -21.33 9.81 -7.13
C HIS A 69 -21.64 8.74 -8.20
N ALA A 70 -22.68 7.91 -8.00
CA ALA A 70 -23.16 6.83 -8.89
C ALA A 70 -23.41 7.22 -10.37
N ALA A 71 -23.28 8.50 -10.74
CA ALA A 71 -23.10 8.94 -12.12
C ALA A 71 -21.63 8.77 -12.64
N GLY A 72 -20.79 8.06 -11.89
CA GLY A 72 -19.71 7.22 -12.38
C GLY A 72 -18.31 7.71 -12.13
N TRP A 73 -17.98 8.08 -10.87
CA TRP A 73 -16.65 8.51 -10.40
C TRP A 73 -15.68 9.01 -11.50
N PRO A 74 -16.04 10.03 -12.29
CA PRO A 74 -15.27 10.34 -13.50
C PRO A 74 -13.89 10.87 -13.14
N LEU A 75 -13.78 11.58 -12.01
CA LEU A 75 -12.50 12.04 -11.45
C LEU A 75 -11.63 10.88 -10.96
N VAL A 76 -12.22 9.86 -10.33
CA VAL A 76 -11.47 8.67 -9.87
C VAL A 76 -11.01 7.86 -11.08
N SER A 77 -11.90 7.67 -12.06
CA SER A 77 -11.59 7.02 -13.33
C SER A 77 -10.47 7.75 -14.07
N GLN A 78 -10.55 9.09 -14.13
CA GLN A 78 -9.52 9.91 -14.75
C GLN A 78 -8.19 9.79 -14.01
N TYR A 79 -8.19 9.85 -12.68
CA TYR A 79 -6.98 9.63 -11.88
C TYR A 79 -6.37 8.23 -12.12
N ILE A 80 -7.19 7.18 -12.09
CA ILE A 80 -6.73 5.82 -12.42
C ILE A 80 -6.14 5.78 -13.83
N ASN A 81 -6.81 6.39 -14.82
CA ASN A 81 -6.32 6.42 -16.20
C ASN A 81 -5.00 7.19 -16.34
N ASP A 82 -4.84 8.30 -15.62
CA ASP A 82 -3.63 9.13 -15.66
C ASP A 82 -2.43 8.40 -15.01
N ILE A 83 -2.65 7.54 -14.02
CA ILE A 83 -1.60 6.80 -13.31
C ILE A 83 -1.32 5.42 -13.90
N VAL A 84 -2.36 4.64 -14.15
CA VAL A 84 -2.28 3.24 -14.62
C VAL A 84 -2.10 3.17 -16.13
N GLY A 85 -2.77 4.06 -16.88
CA GLY A 85 -2.86 4.00 -18.33
C GLY A 85 -3.75 2.87 -18.85
N THR A 86 -3.88 2.78 -20.18
CA THR A 86 -4.66 1.75 -20.91
C THR A 86 -3.99 0.37 -20.94
N LYS A 87 -2.72 0.31 -20.56
CA LYS A 87 -1.92 -0.90 -20.44
C LYS A 87 -0.99 -0.71 -19.26
N ALA A 88 -0.87 -1.74 -18.44
CA ALA A 88 0.00 -1.68 -17.27
C ALA A 88 1.42 -1.36 -17.71
N ASP A 89 1.99 -0.31 -17.13
CA ASP A 89 3.37 0.05 -17.38
C ASP A 89 4.29 -1.07 -16.89
N ARG A 90 5.10 -1.64 -17.79
CA ARG A 90 6.02 -2.75 -17.47
C ARG A 90 7.07 -2.40 -16.42
N ARG A 91 7.29 -1.11 -16.16
CA ARG A 91 8.15 -0.59 -15.09
C ARG A 91 7.55 -0.80 -13.70
N VAL A 92 6.24 -1.00 -13.60
CA VAL A 92 5.47 -1.17 -12.36
C VAL A 92 5.29 -2.67 -12.06
N LEU A 93 5.31 -3.05 -10.78
CA LEU A 93 5.03 -4.41 -10.32
C LEU A 93 3.52 -4.70 -10.34
N GLY A 94 2.75 -3.73 -9.86
CA GLY A 94 1.30 -3.76 -9.77
C GLY A 94 0.78 -2.47 -9.13
N PHE A 95 -0.49 -2.46 -8.78
CA PHE A 95 -1.16 -1.34 -8.12
C PHE A 95 -1.84 -1.83 -6.84
N ASP A 96 -1.46 -1.26 -5.70
CA ASP A 96 -2.28 -1.38 -4.51
C ASP A 96 -3.45 -0.40 -4.65
N ILE A 97 -4.64 -0.94 -4.77
CA ILE A 97 -5.83 -0.13 -5.00
C ILE A 97 -6.16 0.68 -3.76
N MET A 98 -6.01 0.11 -2.55
CA MET A 98 -6.37 0.82 -1.33
C MET A 98 -5.58 0.30 -0.14
N ASN A 99 -4.76 1.20 0.42
CA ASN A 99 -4.10 1.03 1.70
C ASN A 99 -5.09 1.24 2.86
N GLU A 100 -5.10 0.30 3.80
CA GLU A 100 -5.90 0.28 5.04
C GLU A 100 -7.36 0.77 4.95
N PRO A 101 -8.21 0.20 4.07
CA PRO A 101 -9.61 0.64 3.93
C PRO A 101 -10.38 0.54 5.25
N ASN A 102 -10.81 1.67 5.82
CA ASN A 102 -11.38 1.75 7.17
C ASN A 102 -12.51 2.77 7.38
N ARG A 103 -12.57 3.84 6.60
CA ARG A 103 -13.45 4.97 6.88
C ARG A 103 -14.91 4.72 6.55
N ALA A 104 -15.78 5.43 7.25
CA ALA A 104 -17.21 5.45 6.95
C ALA A 104 -17.52 6.35 5.75
N ALA A 105 -18.14 5.78 4.72
CA ALA A 105 -18.67 6.52 3.58
C ALA A 105 -20.21 6.44 3.57
N PRO A 106 -20.94 7.56 3.74
CA PRO A 106 -22.37 7.57 4.05
C PRO A 106 -23.28 7.40 2.81
N PHE A 107 -22.91 6.47 1.92
CA PHE A 107 -23.70 6.10 0.74
C PHE A 107 -23.95 4.58 0.67
N ALA A 108 -24.82 4.15 -0.24
CA ALA A 108 -25.17 2.74 -0.41
C ALA A 108 -23.93 1.90 -0.77
N GLY A 109 -23.59 0.91 0.07
CA GLY A 109 -22.38 0.09 -0.08
C GLY A 109 -21.09 0.75 0.41
N GLY A 110 -21.08 2.07 0.66
CA GLY A 110 -19.99 2.80 1.29
C GLY A 110 -18.61 2.56 0.68
N LEU A 111 -17.56 2.55 1.53
CA LEU A 111 -16.18 2.37 1.10
C LEU A 111 -15.96 1.02 0.38
N VAL A 112 -16.68 -0.02 0.79
CA VAL A 112 -16.64 -1.32 0.11
C VAL A 112 -17.02 -1.19 -1.36
N ALA A 113 -18.13 -0.50 -1.66
CA ALA A 113 -18.53 -0.26 -3.05
C ALA A 113 -17.47 0.57 -3.81
N PHE A 114 -16.82 1.54 -3.14
CA PHE A 114 -15.71 2.29 -3.71
C PHE A 114 -14.54 1.41 -4.13
N VAL A 115 -14.05 0.59 -3.20
CA VAL A 115 -12.94 -0.33 -3.44
C VAL A 115 -13.30 -1.34 -4.54
N GLU A 116 -14.52 -1.89 -4.52
CA GLU A 116 -15.01 -2.82 -5.55
C GLU A 116 -14.96 -2.22 -6.95
N PHE A 117 -15.40 -0.97 -7.15
CA PHE A 117 -15.27 -0.38 -8.48
C PHE A 117 -13.80 -0.09 -8.79
N ALA A 118 -12.98 0.38 -7.85
CA ALA A 118 -11.62 0.83 -8.17
C ALA A 118 -10.75 -0.34 -8.64
N VAL A 119 -10.88 -1.49 -7.97
CA VAL A 119 -10.21 -2.73 -8.39
C VAL A 119 -10.74 -3.24 -9.73
N ASN A 120 -12.07 -3.26 -9.92
CA ASN A 120 -12.67 -3.73 -11.18
C ASN A 120 -12.35 -2.80 -12.36
N TYR A 121 -12.34 -1.49 -12.15
CA TYR A 121 -12.02 -0.50 -13.18
C TYR A 121 -10.56 -0.64 -13.60
N THR A 122 -9.64 -0.73 -12.64
CA THR A 122 -8.20 -0.91 -12.88
C THR A 122 -7.93 -2.22 -13.63
N ALA A 123 -8.48 -3.34 -13.15
CA ALA A 123 -8.26 -4.66 -13.75
C ALA A 123 -8.86 -4.77 -15.17
N ARG A 124 -10.00 -4.13 -15.44
CA ARG A 124 -10.61 -4.12 -16.79
C ARG A 124 -9.88 -3.21 -17.77
N TYR A 125 -9.39 -2.07 -17.30
CA TYR A 125 -8.78 -1.06 -18.17
C TYR A 125 -7.30 -1.34 -18.44
N SER A 126 -6.68 -2.19 -17.63
CA SER A 126 -5.26 -2.52 -17.71
C SER A 126 -5.07 -4.04 -17.67
N GLU A 127 -5.12 -4.67 -18.84
CA GLU A 127 -5.19 -6.14 -19.05
C GLU A 127 -4.09 -6.97 -18.35
N ASP A 128 -3.04 -6.33 -17.83
CA ASP A 128 -1.90 -6.98 -17.18
C ASP A 128 -1.61 -6.45 -15.75
N ALA A 129 -2.46 -5.57 -15.22
CA ALA A 129 -2.24 -4.99 -13.89
C ALA A 129 -2.52 -6.02 -12.79
N VAL A 130 -1.49 -6.38 -12.03
CA VAL A 130 -1.68 -7.02 -10.73
C VAL A 130 -2.21 -5.97 -9.77
N THR A 131 -3.38 -6.23 -9.18
CA THR A 131 -4.00 -5.34 -8.20
C THR A 131 -4.04 -5.98 -6.83
N THR A 132 -3.79 -5.20 -5.78
CA THR A 132 -3.97 -5.61 -4.38
C THR A 132 -4.94 -4.66 -3.67
N VAL A 133 -5.51 -5.11 -2.55
CA VAL A 133 -6.20 -4.25 -1.59
C VAL A 133 -5.83 -4.79 -0.21
N ASP A 134 -5.35 -3.95 0.67
CA ASP A 134 -4.92 -4.43 1.98
C ASP A 134 -6.09 -4.98 2.79
N ALA A 135 -5.92 -6.22 3.27
CA ALA A 135 -6.89 -6.90 4.12
C ALA A 135 -7.08 -6.15 5.45
N TYR A 136 -8.06 -5.24 5.47
CA TYR A 136 -8.41 -4.39 6.61
C TYR A 136 -9.91 -4.45 6.93
N SER A 137 -10.48 -3.42 7.55
CA SER A 137 -11.83 -3.45 8.12
C SER A 137 -12.97 -3.27 7.11
N ALA A 138 -12.74 -2.57 6.00
CA ALA A 138 -13.77 -2.23 5.01
C ALA A 138 -13.45 -2.76 3.61
N VAL A 139 -13.03 -4.02 3.53
CA VAL A 139 -12.76 -4.72 2.26
C VAL A 139 -14.01 -5.42 1.69
N PRO A 140 -14.10 -5.56 0.35
CA PRO A 140 -15.16 -6.33 -0.29
C PRO A 140 -15.20 -7.80 0.16
N PRO A 141 -16.38 -8.40 0.39
CA PRO A 141 -16.49 -9.79 0.86
C PRO A 141 -16.01 -10.82 -0.17
N ASN A 142 -15.93 -10.43 -1.44
CA ASN A 142 -15.44 -11.23 -2.56
C ASN A 142 -14.11 -10.69 -3.11
N LEU A 143 -13.34 -9.92 -2.30
CA LEU A 143 -12.10 -9.29 -2.74
C LEU A 143 -11.11 -10.29 -3.36
N ASN A 144 -10.97 -11.47 -2.75
CA ASN A 144 -10.16 -12.58 -3.24
C ASN A 144 -10.57 -13.13 -4.64
N LEU A 145 -11.73 -12.75 -5.17
CA LEU A 145 -12.16 -13.11 -6.53
C LEU A 145 -11.80 -12.05 -7.57
N ILE A 146 -11.54 -10.82 -7.13
CA ILE A 146 -11.36 -9.64 -8.01
C ILE A 146 -9.95 -9.05 -7.93
N GLU A 147 -9.20 -9.30 -6.86
CA GLU A 147 -7.79 -8.91 -6.76
C GLU A 147 -6.84 -9.89 -7.47
N GLY A 148 -5.64 -9.40 -7.77
CA GLY A 148 -4.57 -10.14 -8.43
C GLY A 148 -3.59 -10.79 -7.46
N ALA A 149 -3.53 -10.34 -6.21
CA ALA A 149 -2.75 -10.95 -5.12
C ALA A 149 -3.40 -10.62 -3.77
N LEU A 150 -3.25 -11.49 -2.78
CA LEU A 150 -3.68 -11.18 -1.42
C LEU A 150 -2.62 -10.28 -0.77
N SER A 151 -2.98 -9.08 -0.33
CA SER A 151 -2.12 -8.22 0.47
C SER A 151 -2.64 -7.99 1.89
N TYR A 152 -1.70 -7.76 2.81
CA TYR A 152 -2.02 -7.45 4.19
C TYR A 152 -0.85 -6.78 4.90
N HIS A 153 -1.16 -6.12 6.01
CA HIS A 153 -0.18 -5.54 6.91
C HIS A 153 0.13 -6.46 8.08
N SER A 154 1.38 -6.47 8.55
CA SER A 154 1.75 -7.27 9.71
C SER A 154 2.76 -6.57 10.61
N TYR A 155 2.31 -6.25 11.82
CA TYR A 155 3.09 -5.53 12.81
C TYR A 155 3.31 -6.36 14.06
N TYR A 156 4.57 -6.46 14.49
CA TYR A 156 4.88 -6.95 15.83
C TYR A 156 4.74 -5.79 16.81
N HIS A 157 3.69 -5.83 17.62
CA HIS A 157 3.34 -4.80 18.61
C HIS A 157 3.48 -3.37 18.08
N TYR A 158 2.54 -2.94 17.22
CA TYR A 158 2.54 -1.61 16.62
C TYR A 158 2.83 -0.51 17.65
N SER A 159 3.74 0.41 17.33
CA SER A 159 4.28 1.49 18.20
C SER A 159 5.22 1.07 19.36
N HIS A 160 5.50 -0.22 19.53
CA HIS A 160 6.43 -0.76 20.54
C HIS A 160 7.74 -1.30 19.94
N TRP A 161 8.31 -0.55 19.00
CA TRP A 161 9.47 -0.98 18.22
C TRP A 161 10.72 -1.35 19.03
N HIS A 162 10.88 -0.80 20.23
CA HIS A 162 12.01 -1.10 21.12
C HIS A 162 12.01 -2.55 21.64
N ASP A 163 10.87 -3.23 21.64
CA ASP A 163 10.73 -4.58 22.19
C ASP A 163 11.24 -5.65 21.23
N CYS A 164 11.51 -5.27 19.99
CA CYS A 164 11.52 -6.19 18.87
C CYS A 164 12.81 -7.04 18.81
N MET A 165 13.99 -6.44 19.05
CA MET A 165 15.27 -7.16 19.04
C MET A 165 15.41 -8.19 20.15
N ALA A 166 14.98 -7.84 21.37
CA ALA A 166 15.02 -8.75 22.50
C ALA A 166 14.10 -9.98 22.30
N ASN A 167 13.12 -9.87 21.40
CA ASN A 167 12.08 -10.86 21.16
C ASN A 167 12.09 -11.39 19.71
N ALA A 168 13.25 -11.41 19.04
CA ALA A 168 13.36 -11.83 17.64
C ALA A 168 12.76 -13.22 17.36
N SER A 169 12.81 -14.15 18.31
CA SER A 169 12.15 -15.47 18.18
C SER A 169 10.63 -15.36 18.11
N ASP A 170 10.04 -14.49 18.93
CA ASP A 170 8.59 -14.28 18.96
C ASP A 170 8.13 -13.54 17.71
N VAL A 171 8.92 -12.58 17.23
CA VAL A 171 8.70 -11.89 15.96
C VAL A 171 8.62 -12.90 14.82
N ARG A 172 9.61 -13.81 14.71
CA ARG A 172 9.61 -14.86 13.69
C ARG A 172 8.39 -15.76 13.79
N SER A 173 8.05 -16.19 14.99
CA SER A 173 6.90 -17.06 15.24
C SER A 173 5.59 -16.39 14.79
N MET A 174 5.37 -15.14 15.22
CA MET A 174 4.16 -14.37 14.88
C MET A 174 4.07 -14.09 13.38
N GLN A 175 5.16 -13.59 12.78
CA GLN A 175 5.18 -13.23 11.36
C GLN A 175 5.05 -14.46 10.46
N GLY A 176 5.75 -15.55 10.80
CA GLY A 176 5.63 -16.83 10.08
C GLY A 176 4.23 -17.43 10.20
N ALA A 177 3.59 -17.36 11.38
CA ALA A 177 2.22 -17.83 11.56
C ALA A 177 1.21 -17.00 10.76
N ALA A 178 1.36 -15.66 10.77
CA ALA A 178 0.51 -14.77 9.99
C ALA A 178 0.66 -15.03 8.47
N ALA A 179 1.90 -15.14 7.98
CA ALA A 179 2.19 -15.44 6.58
C ALA A 179 1.66 -16.81 6.16
N ALA A 180 1.86 -17.85 6.98
CA ALA A 180 1.34 -19.17 6.71
C ALA A 180 -0.21 -19.19 6.66
N ALA A 181 -0.88 -18.44 7.53
CA ALA A 181 -2.33 -18.33 7.53
C ALA A 181 -2.84 -17.70 6.21
N GLN A 182 -2.20 -16.63 5.73
CA GLN A 182 -2.58 -15.99 4.48
C GLN A 182 -2.27 -16.87 3.26
N TYR A 183 -1.16 -17.61 3.29
CA TYR A 183 -0.85 -18.59 2.26
C TYR A 183 -1.90 -19.71 2.19
N VAL A 184 -2.37 -20.20 3.35
CA VAL A 184 -3.48 -21.18 3.40
C VAL A 184 -4.75 -20.60 2.80
N THR A 185 -5.08 -19.33 3.09
CA THR A 185 -6.22 -18.63 2.45
C THR A 185 -6.07 -18.62 0.93
N ALA A 186 -4.90 -18.28 0.39
CA ALA A 186 -4.65 -18.29 -1.04
C ALA A 186 -4.82 -19.70 -1.66
N VAL A 187 -4.34 -20.74 -0.99
CA VAL A 187 -4.53 -22.14 -1.43
C VAL A 187 -6.02 -22.51 -1.44
N GLN A 188 -6.80 -22.11 -0.45
CA GLN A 188 -8.24 -22.35 -0.41
C GLN A 188 -8.97 -21.64 -1.56
N VAL A 189 -8.55 -20.42 -1.90
CA VAL A 189 -9.06 -19.68 -3.05
C VAL A 189 -8.75 -20.41 -4.36
N SER A 190 -7.50 -20.84 -4.54
CA SER A 190 -7.08 -21.62 -5.71
C SER A 190 -7.87 -22.92 -5.86
N GLN A 191 -8.03 -23.70 -4.79
CA GLN A 191 -8.79 -24.94 -4.82
C GLN A 191 -10.28 -24.74 -5.13
N ARG A 192 -10.87 -23.65 -4.64
CA ARG A 192 -12.31 -23.40 -4.80
C ARG A 192 -12.66 -22.74 -6.13
N TRP A 193 -11.76 -21.93 -6.67
CA TRP A 193 -12.04 -21.03 -7.79
C TRP A 193 -11.07 -21.17 -8.96
N GLU A 194 -10.13 -22.12 -8.91
CA GLU A 194 -9.11 -22.35 -9.94
C GLU A 194 -8.26 -21.08 -10.23
N ARG A 195 -7.93 -20.35 -9.18
CA ARG A 195 -7.13 -19.10 -9.23
C ARG A 195 -5.93 -19.16 -8.30
N ASP A 196 -4.74 -19.17 -8.87
CA ASP A 196 -3.50 -19.05 -8.10
C ASP A 196 -3.22 -17.58 -7.78
N LEU A 197 -3.40 -17.22 -6.51
CA LEU A 197 -3.08 -15.88 -6.02
C LEU A 197 -1.74 -15.90 -5.27
N PRO A 198 -0.77 -15.05 -5.66
CA PRO A 198 0.36 -14.79 -4.81
C PRO A 198 -0.09 -14.05 -3.54
N VAL A 199 0.73 -14.13 -2.50
CA VAL A 199 0.52 -13.44 -1.22
C VAL A 199 1.70 -12.52 -0.98
N ILE A 200 1.41 -11.31 -0.53
CA ILE A 200 2.41 -10.29 -0.22
C ILE A 200 2.08 -9.58 1.09
N VAL A 201 3.09 -9.36 1.93
CA VAL A 201 3.01 -8.39 3.02
C VAL A 201 3.39 -7.03 2.46
N THR A 202 2.44 -6.12 2.38
CA THR A 202 2.63 -4.77 1.78
C THR A 202 3.24 -3.80 2.78
N GLU A 203 2.99 -4.01 4.08
CA GLU A 203 3.64 -3.25 5.14
C GLU A 203 3.99 -4.13 6.34
N PHE A 204 5.27 -4.06 6.75
CA PHE A 204 5.74 -4.58 8.03
C PHE A 204 6.97 -3.81 8.51
N GLY A 205 7.29 -3.99 9.79
CA GLY A 205 8.50 -3.51 10.44
C GLY A 205 8.29 -2.28 11.33
N GLN A 206 9.33 -1.90 12.08
CA GLN A 206 9.57 -0.60 12.78
C GLN A 206 11.04 -0.49 13.27
N SER A 207 12.04 -0.66 12.40
CA SER A 207 13.47 -0.32 12.61
C SER A 207 14.48 -1.30 13.23
N GLU A 208 14.08 -2.39 13.89
CA GLU A 208 15.03 -3.45 14.31
C GLU A 208 14.39 -4.86 14.24
N CYS A 209 13.46 -5.03 13.31
CA CYS A 209 12.68 -6.25 13.17
C CYS A 209 12.42 -6.63 11.71
N TYR A 210 13.01 -5.90 10.76
CA TYR A 210 12.85 -6.20 9.35
C TYR A 210 13.44 -7.57 9.04
N CYS A 211 14.65 -7.85 9.51
CA CYS A 211 15.35 -9.11 9.26
C CYS A 211 14.59 -10.33 9.81
N PRO A 212 14.31 -10.43 11.13
CA PRO A 212 13.59 -11.59 11.66
C PRO A 212 12.18 -11.75 11.08
N ALA A 213 11.47 -10.65 10.79
CA ALA A 213 10.17 -10.71 10.15
C ALA A 213 10.27 -11.19 8.69
N ALA A 214 11.14 -10.57 7.89
CA ALA A 214 11.35 -10.93 6.49
C ALA A 214 11.80 -12.38 6.33
N GLU A 215 12.72 -12.87 7.18
CA GLU A 215 13.15 -14.27 7.20
C GLU A 215 11.96 -15.22 7.42
N ALA A 216 11.06 -14.89 8.36
CA ALA A 216 9.90 -15.72 8.66
C ALA A 216 8.82 -15.66 7.56
N ILE A 217 8.54 -14.47 7.03
CA ILE A 217 7.58 -14.26 5.93
C ILE A 217 8.07 -15.01 4.67
N GLN A 218 9.35 -14.87 4.32
CA GLN A 218 9.95 -15.54 3.17
C GLN A 218 10.02 -17.06 3.34
N ALA A 219 10.30 -17.55 4.56
CA ALA A 219 10.26 -18.99 4.85
C ALA A 219 8.85 -19.59 4.67
N ALA A 220 7.80 -18.79 4.81
CA ALA A 220 6.42 -19.19 4.51
C ALA A 220 6.06 -19.10 3.02
N GLY A 221 6.99 -18.66 2.15
CA GLY A 221 6.76 -18.52 0.71
C GLY A 221 5.98 -17.26 0.33
N VAL A 222 5.91 -16.27 1.23
CA VAL A 222 5.16 -15.02 1.04
C VAL A 222 6.13 -13.90 0.67
N GLY A 223 5.75 -13.06 -0.31
CA GLY A 223 6.52 -11.87 -0.69
C GLY A 223 6.37 -10.75 0.32
N TRP A 224 7.24 -9.74 0.31
CA TRP A 224 7.17 -8.66 1.30
C TRP A 224 7.70 -7.32 0.79
N ILE A 225 7.14 -6.23 1.33
CA ILE A 225 7.57 -4.84 1.20
C ILE A 225 7.69 -4.28 2.61
N LEU A 226 8.85 -3.70 2.93
CA LEU A 226 9.08 -3.08 4.23
C LEU A 226 8.46 -1.70 4.29
N TRP A 227 7.90 -1.35 5.45
CA TRP A 227 7.53 0.02 5.79
C TRP A 227 8.53 0.52 6.83
N GLU A 228 9.23 1.64 6.70
CA GLU A 228 9.48 2.46 5.53
C GLU A 228 10.96 2.32 5.13
N LEU A 229 11.32 2.74 3.93
CA LEU A 229 12.72 2.73 3.50
C LEU A 229 13.52 3.90 4.08
N LEU A 230 12.95 5.12 4.06
CA LEU A 230 13.66 6.36 4.40
C LEU A 230 13.27 6.87 5.79
N LEU A 231 14.27 7.21 6.61
CA LEU A 231 14.06 7.87 7.89
C LEU A 231 13.77 9.37 7.75
N SER A 232 13.04 9.89 8.74
CA SER A 232 12.85 11.33 8.99
C SER A 232 12.31 12.11 7.79
N HIS A 233 11.56 11.44 6.92
CA HIS A 233 10.98 12.04 5.73
C HIS A 233 9.50 12.39 5.89
N ASP A 234 8.84 11.80 6.89
CA ASP A 234 7.45 12.03 7.24
C ASP A 234 7.22 11.96 8.78
N GLN A 235 5.99 11.67 9.19
CA GLN A 235 5.57 11.58 10.59
C GLN A 235 6.08 10.33 11.35
N PHE A 236 6.54 9.28 10.65
CA PHE A 236 7.01 8.02 11.26
C PHE A 236 8.52 7.99 11.47
N GLY A 237 9.24 8.93 10.85
CA GLY A 237 10.70 8.94 10.79
C GLY A 237 11.46 9.03 12.12
N LYS A 238 10.77 9.00 13.27
CA LYS A 238 11.35 8.81 14.61
C LYS A 238 11.50 7.34 15.02
N PHE A 239 10.73 6.44 14.43
CA PHE A 239 10.69 5.02 14.81
C PHE A 239 10.69 4.06 13.62
N GLN A 240 10.33 4.52 12.43
CA GLN A 240 10.33 3.73 11.20
C GLN A 240 11.53 4.12 10.32
N GLY A 241 11.94 3.24 9.40
CA GLY A 241 12.95 3.55 8.38
C GLY A 241 14.25 2.76 8.50
N LEU A 242 14.85 2.47 7.35
CA LEU A 242 16.10 1.71 7.22
C LEU A 242 17.29 2.60 6.86
N LEU A 243 17.09 3.59 5.98
CA LEU A 243 18.13 4.46 5.43
C LEU A 243 17.86 5.94 5.71
N TYR A 244 18.88 6.68 6.10
CA TYR A 244 18.82 8.14 6.14
C TYR A 244 18.84 8.72 4.72
N ALA A 245 18.35 9.96 4.56
CA ALA A 245 18.30 10.65 3.26
C ALA A 245 19.69 10.82 2.57
N ASN A 246 20.78 10.78 3.34
CA ASN A 246 22.15 10.78 2.81
C ASN A 246 22.64 9.39 2.34
N GLY A 247 21.80 8.36 2.42
CA GLY A 247 22.09 6.98 2.02
C GLY A 247 22.76 6.11 3.09
N THR A 248 23.08 6.63 4.27
CA THR A 248 23.63 5.80 5.36
C THR A 248 22.55 4.96 6.02
N ALA A 249 22.89 3.75 6.47
CA ALA A 249 21.94 2.90 7.17
C ALA A 249 21.73 3.34 8.63
N ARG A 250 20.52 3.13 9.15
CA ARG A 250 20.26 3.17 10.59
C ARG A 250 20.94 1.99 11.30
N SER A 251 20.86 0.81 10.69
CA SER A 251 21.53 -0.41 11.12
C SER A 251 22.17 -1.12 9.92
N GLU A 252 23.50 -1.18 9.89
CA GLU A 252 24.25 -1.88 8.84
C GLU A 252 24.02 -3.39 8.89
N GLU A 253 23.82 -3.95 10.10
CA GLU A 253 23.51 -5.38 10.28
C GLU A 253 22.16 -5.74 9.65
N GLU A 254 21.15 -4.89 9.86
CA GLU A 254 19.81 -5.10 9.32
C GLU A 254 19.81 -5.00 7.79
N VAL A 255 20.46 -3.98 7.23
CA VAL A 255 20.65 -3.85 5.77
C VAL A 255 21.40 -5.06 5.21
N ALA A 256 22.47 -5.50 5.88
CA ALA A 256 23.22 -6.67 5.45
C ALA A 256 22.39 -7.96 5.52
N CYS A 257 21.49 -8.09 6.49
CA CYS A 257 20.54 -9.19 6.55
C CYS A 257 19.57 -9.18 5.38
N LEU A 258 18.86 -8.07 5.18
CA LEU A 258 17.85 -7.95 4.13
C LEU A 258 18.44 -8.16 2.73
N ARG A 259 19.70 -7.80 2.49
CA ARG A 259 20.40 -8.06 1.22
C ARG A 259 20.68 -9.55 0.93
N ARG A 260 20.65 -10.42 1.94
CA ARG A 260 20.87 -11.87 1.78
C ARG A 260 19.58 -12.62 1.48
N LEU A 261 18.43 -12.01 1.75
CA LEU A 261 17.10 -12.55 1.50
C LEU A 261 16.70 -12.35 0.04
#